data_AF-A0A1F2UPY0-F1
#
_entry.id   AF-A0A1F2UPY0-F1
#
_cell.length_a   1.000
_cell.length_b   1.000
_cell.length_c   1.000
_cell.angle_alpha   90.00
_cell.angle_beta   90.00
_cell.angle_gamma   90.00
#
_symmetry.space_group_name_H-M   'P 1'
#
loop_
_entity.id
_entity.type
_entity.pdbx_description
1 polymer ?
#
loop_
_entity_poly.entity_id
_entity_poly.type
_entity_poly.pdbx_seq_one_letter_code
_entity_poly.pdbx_strand_id
1 'polypeptide(L)'
;MPENNIIEVNTWEEFEKRLKDLQEMHRQAESSAWSPVSRFLFRGQENSCWPLTTTLERRGREGMLVADYCHLISDVKPEIETFTGLKWDDLPAYPEIKKSLREEYDSFGRLLPYDYMVHLRHHGFPSPLLDWTKSPYIAAFFALRQAPPPRKAYCPEKRV
;
A
#
# COMPACT_ATOMS: atom_id res chain seq x y z
N MET A 1 -23.16 9.44 -3.43
CA MET A 1 -21.91 9.07 -2.72
C MET A 1 -22.34 8.41 -1.42
N PRO A 2 -21.89 7.19 -1.06
CA PRO A 2 -22.29 6.64 0.23
C PRO A 2 -21.50 7.37 1.31
N GLU A 3 -22.16 8.34 1.95
CA GLU A 3 -21.75 8.92 3.22
C GLU A 3 -21.80 7.82 4.30
N ASN A 4 -20.78 7.74 5.16
CA ASN A 4 -20.61 6.83 6.31
C ASN A 4 -19.91 5.46 6.14
N ASN A 5 -18.75 5.42 5.49
CA ASN A 5 -17.75 4.35 5.73
C ASN A 5 -16.62 4.76 6.70
N ILE A 6 -16.77 5.91 7.37
CA ILE A 6 -15.79 6.41 8.35
C ILE A 6 -16.20 5.90 9.73
N ILE A 7 -15.27 5.20 10.39
CA ILE A 7 -15.42 4.76 11.78
C ILE A 7 -14.44 5.57 12.62
N GLU A 8 -14.96 6.48 13.42
CA GLU A 8 -14.16 7.26 14.36
C GLU A 8 -13.94 6.46 15.65
N VAL A 9 -12.68 6.43 16.11
CA VAL A 9 -12.26 5.79 17.36
C VAL A 9 -11.33 6.75 18.09
N ASN A 10 -11.52 6.88 19.40
CA ASN A 10 -10.78 7.86 20.22
C ASN A 10 -9.74 7.20 21.12
N THR A 11 -9.85 5.89 21.34
CA THR A 11 -8.93 5.12 22.18
C THR A 11 -8.44 3.86 21.48
N TRP A 12 -7.35 3.30 22.01
CA TRP A 12 -6.80 2.05 21.49
C TRP A 12 -7.74 0.86 21.73
N GLU A 13 -8.42 0.86 22.88
CA GLU A 13 -9.39 -0.17 23.24
C GLU A 13 -10.62 -0.14 22.31
N GLU A 14 -11.09 1.05 21.95
CA GLU A 14 -12.14 1.21 20.96
C GLU A 14 -11.69 0.68 19.59
N PHE A 15 -10.48 1.01 19.17
CA PHE A 15 -9.89 0.49 17.93
C PHE A 15 -9.84 -1.04 17.91
N GLU A 16 -9.31 -1.68 18.97
CA GLU A 16 -9.24 -3.14 19.06
C GLU A 16 -10.62 -3.79 19.05
N LYS A 17 -11.60 -3.19 19.74
CA LYS A 17 -12.98 -3.67 19.74
C LYS A 17 -13.55 -3.65 18.32
N ARG A 18 -13.41 -2.52 17.62
CA ARG A 18 -13.91 -2.40 16.23
C ARG A 18 -13.21 -3.34 15.27
N LEU A 19 -11.92 -3.58 15.47
CA LEU A 19 -11.18 -4.56 14.67
C LEU A 19 -11.73 -5.98 14.85
N LYS A 20 -12.06 -6.38 16.08
CA LYS A 20 -12.69 -7.68 16.37
C LYS A 20 -14.06 -7.79 15.72
N ASP A 21 -14.87 -6.73 15.79
CA ASP A 21 -16.18 -6.67 15.16
C ASP A 21 -16.07 -6.85 13.63
N LEU A 22 -15.10 -6.18 12.98
CA LEU A 22 -14.81 -6.32 11.55
C LEU A 22 -14.40 -7.75 11.18
N GLN A 23 -13.51 -8.35 11.97
CA GLN A 23 -13.06 -9.72 11.75
C GLN A 23 -14.19 -10.75 11.92
N GLU A 24 -15.09 -10.52 12.87
CA GLU A 24 -16.26 -11.35 13.08
C GLU A 24 -17.22 -11.28 11.88
N MET A 25 -17.52 -10.07 11.41
CA MET A 25 -18.33 -9.87 10.21
C MET A 25 -17.73 -10.55 8.98
N HIS A 26 -16.40 -10.47 8.81
CA HIS A 26 -15.71 -11.16 7.72
C HIS A 26 -15.84 -12.68 7.83
N ARG A 27 -15.66 -13.26 9.03
CA ARG A 27 -15.81 -14.71 9.25
C ARG A 27 -17.22 -15.21 8.96
N GLN A 28 -18.23 -14.45 9.39
CA GLN A 28 -19.63 -14.76 9.11
C GLN A 28 -19.92 -14.70 7.61
N ALA A 29 -19.43 -13.66 6.92
CA ALA A 29 -19.55 -13.55 5.48
C ALA A 29 -18.88 -14.74 4.77
N GLU A 30 -17.66 -15.10 5.16
CA GLU A 30 -16.90 -16.23 4.60
C GLU A 30 -17.64 -17.58 4.77
N SER A 31 -18.35 -17.76 5.90
CA SER A 31 -19.11 -18.98 6.19
C SER A 31 -20.40 -19.10 5.37
N SER A 32 -20.95 -17.96 4.92
CA SER A 32 -22.21 -17.87 4.17
C SER A 32 -22.02 -17.68 2.66
N ALA A 33 -20.80 -17.35 2.22
CA ALA A 33 -20.52 -16.99 0.85
C ALA A 33 -20.19 -18.21 -0.02
N TRP A 34 -20.71 -18.21 -1.24
CA TRP A 34 -20.37 -19.19 -2.27
C TRP A 34 -18.96 -18.99 -2.87
N SER A 35 -18.34 -17.83 -2.62
CA SER A 35 -17.04 -17.43 -3.15
C SER A 35 -16.15 -16.88 -2.02
N PRO A 36 -14.81 -17.03 -2.11
CA PRO A 36 -13.89 -16.54 -1.09
C PRO A 36 -14.06 -15.03 -0.82
N VAL A 37 -14.30 -14.68 0.45
CA VAL A 37 -14.38 -13.27 0.87
C VAL A 37 -12.97 -12.73 1.08
N SER A 38 -12.60 -11.69 0.33
CA SER A 38 -11.27 -11.07 0.44
C SER A 38 -10.99 -10.57 1.85
N ARG A 39 -9.78 -10.84 2.35
CA ARG A 39 -9.33 -10.35 3.66
C ARG A 39 -9.14 -8.83 3.61
N PHE A 40 -9.36 -8.17 4.75
CA PHE A 40 -9.06 -6.75 4.90
C PHE A 40 -7.57 -6.45 4.72
N LEU A 41 -7.30 -5.33 4.07
CA LEU A 41 -5.97 -4.74 3.94
C LEU A 41 -5.98 -3.38 4.63
N PHE A 42 -4.88 -3.08 5.33
CA PHE A 42 -4.73 -1.88 6.13
C PHE A 42 -3.55 -1.05 5.60
N ARG A 43 -3.61 0.27 5.80
CA ARG A 43 -2.52 1.19 5.46
C ARG A 43 -2.33 2.20 6.58
N GLY A 44 -1.08 2.38 6.98
CA GLY A 44 -0.72 3.30 8.05
C GLY A 44 -0.53 4.74 7.55
N GLN A 45 -1.62 5.47 7.39
CA GLN A 45 -1.59 6.90 7.09
C GLN A 45 -1.79 7.72 8.36
N GLU A 46 -0.99 8.76 8.54
CA GLU A 46 -1.11 9.68 9.68
C GLU A 46 -2.38 10.54 9.58
N ASN A 47 -2.79 10.90 8.37
CA ASN A 47 -3.97 11.71 8.12
C ASN A 47 -4.93 10.99 7.18
N SER A 48 -6.16 10.79 7.63
CA SER A 48 -7.21 10.10 6.89
C SER A 48 -7.73 10.89 5.68
N CYS A 49 -7.52 12.20 5.62
CA CYS A 49 -7.89 13.06 4.50
C CYS A 49 -6.86 13.03 3.37
N TRP A 50 -5.70 12.39 3.55
CA TRP A 50 -4.71 12.29 2.48
C TRP A 50 -5.22 11.41 1.33
N PRO A 51 -5.12 11.88 0.08
CA PRO A 51 -5.48 11.06 -1.07
C PRO A 51 -4.52 9.87 -1.19
N LEU A 52 -5.01 8.77 -1.76
CA LEU A 52 -4.20 7.59 -2.06
C LEU A 52 -3.28 7.87 -3.24
N THR A 53 -2.18 8.58 -2.98
CA THR A 53 -1.17 8.92 -3.98
C THR A 53 0.05 8.01 -3.87
N THR A 54 0.57 7.64 -5.03
CA THR A 54 1.81 6.88 -5.24
C THR A 54 3.01 7.82 -5.22
N THR A 55 4.23 7.28 -5.13
CA THR A 55 5.45 8.11 -5.27
C THR A 55 5.61 8.62 -6.70
N LEU A 56 5.07 7.89 -7.69
CA LEU A 56 5.03 8.30 -9.09
C LEU A 56 4.18 9.56 -9.30
N GLU A 57 2.96 9.56 -8.78
CA GLU A 57 2.04 10.72 -8.86
C GLU A 57 2.62 11.94 -8.14
N ARG A 58 3.15 11.77 -6.92
CA ARG A 58 3.80 12.86 -6.16
C ARG A 58 5.01 13.48 -6.88
N ARG A 59 5.59 12.77 -7.85
CA ARG A 59 6.70 13.26 -8.70
C ARG A 59 6.20 13.91 -9.99
N GLY A 60 4.91 14.19 -10.10
CA GLY A 60 4.29 14.90 -11.24
C GLY A 60 3.95 13.99 -12.42
N ARG A 61 3.86 12.67 -12.22
CA ARG A 61 3.48 11.69 -13.26
C ARG A 61 2.05 11.19 -13.07
N GLU A 62 1.16 12.10 -12.66
CA GLU A 62 -0.26 11.80 -12.50
C GLU A 62 -0.87 11.35 -13.83
N GLY A 63 -1.70 10.30 -13.80
CA GLY A 63 -2.35 9.75 -15.00
C GLY A 63 -1.45 8.93 -15.92
N MET A 64 -0.18 8.69 -15.56
CA MET A 64 0.69 7.77 -16.31
C MET A 64 0.08 6.36 -16.34
N LEU A 65 -0.09 5.80 -17.54
CA LEU A 65 -0.60 4.44 -17.68
C LEU A 65 0.43 3.45 -17.16
N VAL A 66 -0.04 2.34 -16.57
CA VAL A 66 0.87 1.28 -16.11
C VAL A 66 1.68 0.71 -17.26
N ALA A 67 1.10 0.63 -18.47
CA ALA A 67 1.83 0.25 -19.67
C ALA A 67 3.03 1.19 -19.94
N ASP A 68 2.85 2.50 -19.81
CA ASP A 68 3.91 3.48 -20.08
C ASP A 68 5.00 3.41 -19.02
N TYR A 69 4.61 3.21 -17.75
CA TYR A 69 5.55 2.97 -16.66
C TYR A 69 6.35 1.68 -16.89
N CYS A 70 5.69 0.58 -17.27
CA CYS A 70 6.35 -0.69 -17.58
C CYS A 70 7.32 -0.55 -18.75
N HIS A 71 6.94 0.19 -19.80
CA HIS A 71 7.84 0.47 -20.92
C HIS A 71 9.10 1.19 -20.45
N LEU A 72 8.93 2.27 -19.67
CA LEU A 72 10.02 3.08 -19.16
C LEU A 72 11.02 2.25 -18.34
N ILE A 73 10.53 1.42 -17.42
CA ILE A 73 11.41 0.59 -16.59
C ILE A 73 12.07 -0.53 -17.41
N SER A 74 11.40 -1.06 -18.44
CA SER A 74 12.00 -2.03 -19.36
C SER A 74 13.13 -1.42 -20.19
N ASP A 75 12.98 -0.17 -20.62
CA ASP A 75 13.97 0.53 -21.45
C ASP A 75 15.27 0.79 -20.67
N VAL A 76 15.18 1.13 -19.39
CA VAL A 76 16.36 1.41 -18.52
C VAL A 76 16.93 0.15 -17.85
N LYS A 77 16.27 -1.00 -18.01
CA LYS A 77 16.67 -2.26 -17.37
C LYS A 77 18.10 -2.66 -17.72
N PRO A 78 18.54 -2.67 -19.00
CA PRO A 78 19.89 -3.11 -19.35
C PRO A 78 20.98 -2.31 -18.62
N GLU A 79 20.83 -1.00 -18.52
CA GLU A 79 21.77 -0.11 -17.83
C GLU A 79 21.82 -0.40 -16.33
N ILE A 80 20.65 -0.61 -15.71
CA ILE A 80 20.56 -0.95 -14.28
C ILE A 80 21.20 -2.32 -14.02
N GLU A 81 20.96 -3.32 -14.87
CA GLU A 81 21.60 -4.64 -14.74
C GLU A 81 23.12 -4.55 -14.90
N THR A 82 23.61 -3.79 -15.88
CA THR A 82 25.06 -3.57 -16.05
C THR A 82 25.68 -2.88 -14.84
N PHE A 83 25.02 -1.86 -14.29
CA PHE A 83 25.54 -1.10 -13.15
C PHE A 83 25.49 -1.89 -11.83
N THR A 84 24.41 -2.64 -11.60
CA THR A 84 24.20 -3.37 -10.33
C THR A 84 24.81 -4.77 -10.33
N GLY A 85 25.05 -5.35 -11.50
CA GLY A 85 25.42 -6.76 -11.66
C GLY A 85 24.29 -7.74 -11.35
N LEU A 86 23.09 -7.24 -11.02
CA LEU A 86 21.90 -8.06 -10.80
C LEU A 86 21.23 -8.38 -12.14
N LYS A 87 20.53 -9.52 -12.19
CA LYS A 87 19.77 -9.96 -13.35
C LYS A 87 18.33 -10.22 -12.95
N TRP A 88 17.41 -9.71 -13.76
CA TRP A 88 15.98 -9.97 -13.60
C TRP A 88 15.47 -10.71 -14.84
N ASP A 89 15.89 -11.97 -15.01
CA ASP A 89 15.61 -12.76 -16.21
C ASP A 89 14.13 -13.17 -16.33
N ASP A 90 13.42 -13.24 -15.21
CA ASP A 90 11.99 -13.63 -15.15
C ASP A 90 11.03 -12.50 -15.58
N LEU A 91 11.53 -11.34 -16.03
CA LEU A 91 10.65 -10.25 -16.45
C LEU A 91 10.13 -10.48 -17.87
N PRO A 92 8.80 -10.54 -18.05
CA PRO A 92 8.23 -10.60 -19.39
C PRO A 92 8.66 -9.39 -20.21
N ALA A 93 8.84 -9.59 -21.51
CA ALA A 93 9.21 -8.51 -22.40
C ALA A 93 8.05 -7.49 -22.47
N TYR A 94 8.35 -6.19 -22.64
CA TYR A 94 7.32 -5.16 -22.69
C TYR A 94 6.14 -5.46 -23.65
N PRO A 95 6.35 -6.02 -24.86
CA PRO A 95 5.25 -6.41 -25.75
C PRO A 95 4.27 -7.42 -25.11
N GLU A 96 4.76 -8.33 -24.27
CA GLU A 96 3.96 -9.32 -23.56
C GLU A 96 3.14 -8.65 -22.45
N ILE A 97 3.78 -7.77 -21.67
CA ILE A 97 3.11 -6.97 -20.64
C ILE A 97 1.98 -6.15 -21.28
N LYS A 98 2.25 -5.46 -22.39
CA LYS A 98 1.27 -4.63 -23.11
C LYS A 98 0.09 -5.45 -23.63
N LYS A 99 0.33 -6.67 -24.11
CA LYS A 99 -0.71 -7.58 -24.57
C LYS A 99 -1.61 -8.00 -23.40
N SER A 100 -1.02 -8.46 -22.31
CA SER A 100 -1.79 -8.92 -21.15
C SER A 100 -2.55 -7.80 -20.44
N LEU A 101 -2.00 -6.58 -20.43
CA LEU A 101 -2.69 -5.38 -19.94
C LEU A 101 -4.00 -5.08 -20.69
N ARG A 102 -4.09 -5.48 -21.97
CA ARG A 102 -5.29 -5.28 -22.79
C ARG A 102 -6.29 -6.41 -22.69
N GLU A 103 -5.81 -7.64 -22.49
CA GLU A 103 -6.61 -8.85 -22.64
C GLU A 103 -7.18 -9.37 -21.31
N GLU A 104 -6.46 -9.24 -20.18
CA GLU A 104 -6.86 -9.85 -18.90
C GLU A 104 -6.47 -8.99 -17.68
N TYR A 105 -7.45 -8.26 -17.14
CA TYR A 105 -7.25 -7.44 -15.94
C TYR A 105 -6.84 -8.26 -14.70
N ASP A 106 -7.30 -9.50 -14.55
CA ASP A 106 -6.93 -10.36 -13.40
C ASP A 106 -5.52 -10.96 -13.54
N SER A 107 -5.00 -11.10 -14.75
CA SER A 107 -3.63 -11.57 -15.02
C SER A 107 -2.58 -10.46 -14.88
N PHE A 108 -3.02 -9.21 -14.85
CA PHE A 108 -2.20 -8.02 -14.59
C PHE A 108 -1.28 -8.20 -13.37
N GLY A 109 -1.82 -8.71 -12.26
CA GLY A 109 -1.05 -8.88 -11.03
C GLY A 109 0.07 -9.92 -11.13
N ARG A 110 0.02 -10.87 -12.07
CA ARG A 110 1.05 -11.93 -12.19
C ARG A 110 2.23 -11.55 -13.08
N LEU A 111 2.02 -10.59 -13.98
CA LEU A 111 2.99 -10.24 -15.01
C LEU A 111 3.77 -8.96 -14.71
N LEU A 112 3.40 -8.25 -13.65
CA LEU A 112 4.16 -7.09 -13.23
C LEU A 112 5.51 -7.51 -12.64
N PRO A 113 6.60 -6.83 -13.04
CA PRO A 113 7.96 -7.13 -12.59
C PRO A 113 8.19 -6.61 -11.16
N TYR A 114 7.46 -7.13 -10.17
CA TYR A 114 7.45 -6.55 -8.81
C TYR A 114 8.83 -6.50 -8.17
N ASP A 115 9.64 -7.54 -8.29
CA ASP A 115 10.98 -7.57 -7.67
C ASP A 115 11.86 -6.44 -8.21
N TYR A 116 11.79 -6.21 -9.52
CA TYR A 116 12.50 -5.11 -10.15
C TYR A 116 11.91 -3.75 -9.78
N MET A 117 10.57 -3.61 -9.76
CA MET A 117 9.90 -2.37 -9.32
C MET A 117 10.22 -2.01 -7.87
N VAL A 118 10.28 -3.02 -6.98
CA VAL A 118 10.66 -2.86 -5.58
C VAL A 118 12.13 -2.44 -5.48
N HIS A 119 13.02 -3.07 -6.25
CA HIS A 119 14.42 -2.68 -6.31
C HIS A 119 14.58 -1.21 -6.75
N LEU A 120 13.93 -0.81 -7.84
CA LEU A 120 13.93 0.58 -8.31
C LEU A 120 13.41 1.54 -7.24
N ARG A 121 12.29 1.19 -6.60
CA ARG A 121 11.70 1.99 -5.53
C ARG A 121 12.64 2.13 -4.32
N HIS A 122 13.35 1.07 -3.95
CA HIS A 122 14.34 1.10 -2.87
C HIS A 122 15.47 2.10 -3.14
N HIS A 123 15.84 2.26 -4.41
CA HIS A 123 16.84 3.23 -4.87
C HIS A 123 16.25 4.61 -5.21
N GLY A 124 15.01 4.89 -4.82
CA GLY A 124 14.38 6.20 -4.96
C GLY A 124 13.70 6.48 -6.29
N PHE A 125 13.61 5.50 -7.19
CA PHE A 125 12.83 5.64 -8.42
C PHE A 125 11.34 5.77 -8.08
N PRO A 126 10.60 6.70 -8.71
CA PRO A 126 9.16 6.85 -8.48
C PRO A 126 8.42 5.57 -8.88
N SER A 127 7.44 5.14 -8.09
CA SER A 127 6.76 3.85 -8.26
C SER A 127 5.25 4.02 -8.19
N PRO A 128 4.47 3.31 -9.03
CA PRO A 128 3.01 3.29 -8.95
C PRO A 128 2.49 2.41 -7.80
N LEU A 129 3.37 1.78 -7.02
CA LEU A 129 2.99 0.88 -5.95
C LEU A 129 2.54 1.66 -4.70
N LEU A 130 1.49 1.15 -4.05
CA LEU A 130 1.03 1.58 -2.74
C LEU A 130 1.30 0.48 -1.72
N ASP A 131 1.69 0.88 -0.51
CA ASP A 131 1.95 -0.07 0.57
C ASP A 131 0.68 -0.41 1.33
N TRP A 132 0.41 -1.70 1.46
CA TRP A 132 -0.68 -2.26 2.25
C TRP A 132 -0.14 -3.39 3.12
N THR A 133 -0.75 -3.59 4.28
CA THR A 133 -0.42 -4.67 5.20
C THR A 133 -1.67 -5.43 5.60
N LYS A 134 -1.53 -6.74 5.80
CA LYS A 134 -2.59 -7.58 6.39
C LYS A 134 -2.70 -7.39 7.91
N SER A 135 -1.68 -6.78 8.53
CA SER A 135 -1.66 -6.55 9.97
C SER A 135 -2.17 -5.15 10.31
N PRO A 136 -3.31 -5.02 11.01
CA PRO A 136 -3.82 -3.72 11.44
C PRO A 136 -2.86 -3.02 12.42
N TYR A 137 -2.11 -3.78 13.21
CA TYR A 137 -1.13 -3.24 14.15
C TYR A 137 0.08 -2.62 13.46
N ILE A 138 0.56 -3.22 12.37
CA ILE A 138 1.63 -2.63 11.55
C ILE A 138 1.14 -1.32 10.93
N ALA A 139 -0.09 -1.30 10.39
CA ALA A 139 -0.67 -0.07 9.85
C ALA A 139 -0.81 1.00 10.94
N ALA A 140 -1.35 0.65 12.11
CA ALA A 140 -1.51 1.57 13.23
C ALA A 140 -0.17 2.14 13.71
N PHE A 141 0.88 1.32 13.80
CA PHE A 141 2.22 1.78 14.14
C PHE A 141 2.71 2.88 13.18
N PHE A 142 2.60 2.66 11.86
CA PHE A 142 3.03 3.67 10.88
C PHE A 142 2.15 4.92 10.88
N ALA A 143 0.84 4.78 11.11
CA ALA A 143 -0.08 5.90 11.23
C ALA A 143 0.25 6.80 12.44
N LEU A 144 0.59 6.20 13.58
CA LEU A 144 0.81 6.90 14.85
C LEU A 144 2.28 7.17 15.18
N ARG A 145 3.22 6.74 14.33
CA ARG A 145 4.67 6.89 14.53
C ARG A 145 5.11 8.33 14.83
N GLN A 146 4.43 9.31 14.23
CA GLN A 146 4.76 10.73 14.38
C GLN A 146 3.85 11.45 15.38
N ALA A 147 2.97 10.72 16.08
CA ALA A 147 2.07 11.32 17.04
C ALA A 147 2.87 12.02 18.16
N PRO A 148 2.50 13.26 18.53
CA PRO A 148 3.18 13.95 19.61
C PRO A 148 3.04 13.15 20.92
N PRO A 149 4.05 13.20 21.81
CA PRO A 149 3.93 12.54 23.10
C PRO A 149 2.71 13.09 23.85
N PRO A 150 2.04 12.25 24.67
CA PRO A 150 0.94 12.72 25.50
C PRO A 150 1.43 13.91 26.32
N ARG A 151 0.69 15.02 26.29
CA ARG A 151 1.02 16.20 27.10
C ARG A 151 1.18 15.72 28.54
N LYS A 152 2.39 15.89 29.11
CA LYS A 152 2.60 15.62 30.54
C LYS A 152 1.55 16.42 31.30
N ALA A 153 0.69 15.73 32.05
CA ALA A 153 -0.16 16.39 33.02
C ALA A 153 0.77 17.20 33.93
N TYR A 154 0.56 18.51 33.97
CA TYR A 154 1.29 19.43 34.83
C TYR A 154 1.18 18.93 36.27
N CYS A 155 2.27 18.37 36.82
CA CYS A 155 2.36 18.01 38.22
C CYS A 155 2.97 19.23 38.92
N PRO A 156 2.18 20.07 39.62
CA PRO A 156 2.75 21.19 40.35
C PRO A 156 3.73 20.61 41.38
N GLU A 157 4.99 21.02 41.26
CA GLU A 157 6.07 20.65 42.17
C GLU A 157 5.61 20.79 43.62
N LYS A 158 5.80 19.73 44.40
CA LYS A 158 5.70 19.81 45.86
C LYS A 158 6.82 20.75 46.31
N ARG A 159 6.43 21.99 46.64
CA ARG A 159 7.29 22.98 47.28
C ARG A 159 7.81 22.36 48.59
N VAL A 160 9.13 22.21 48.67
CA VAL A 160 9.89 21.74 49.85
C VAL A 160 9.67 22.69 51.01
#